data_AF-A0AAV2ZGS4-F1
#
_entry.id   AF-A0AAV2ZGS4-F1
#
_cell.length_a   1.000
_cell.length_b   1.000
_cell.length_c   1.000
_cell.angle_alpha   90.00
_cell.angle_beta   90.00
_cell.angle_gamma   90.00
#
_symmetry.space_group_name_H-M   'P 1'
#
loop_
_entity.id
_entity.type
_entity.pdbx_description
1 polymer ?
#
loop_
_entity_poly.entity_id
_entity_poly.type
_entity_poly.pdbx_seq_one_letter_code
_entity_poly.pdbx_strand_id
1 'polypeptide(L)'
;MAEADPGALNTEQENRLRDWKIQTRISNESYLRSHQEVGVLLSAFIREVLLNRPENIREFAAEYFTDPTLAATIREKMRADGGDSEEQ
;
A
#
# COMPACT_ATOMS: atom_id res chain seq x y z
N MET A 1 16.18 -35.19 -22.71
CA MET A 1 15.89 -35.05 -21.27
C MET A 1 16.07 -33.58 -20.95
N ALA A 2 15.02 -32.87 -20.54
CA ALA A 2 15.15 -31.49 -20.10
C ALA A 2 15.97 -31.50 -18.80
N GLU A 3 17.12 -30.83 -18.83
CA GLU A 3 18.03 -30.66 -17.72
C GLU A 3 17.30 -29.93 -16.58
N ALA A 4 17.31 -30.48 -15.37
CA ALA A 4 16.61 -29.88 -14.24
C ALA A 4 17.17 -28.48 -13.97
N ASP A 5 16.29 -27.48 -13.87
CA ASP A 5 16.68 -26.09 -13.61
C ASP A 5 17.39 -26.00 -12.25
N PRO A 6 18.70 -25.68 -12.21
CA PRO A 6 19.46 -25.63 -10.97
C PRO A 6 18.99 -24.51 -10.02
N GLY A 7 18.15 -23.58 -10.49
CA GLY A 7 17.50 -22.56 -9.67
C GLY A 7 16.13 -22.96 -9.12
N ALA A 8 15.59 -24.12 -9.49
CA ALA A 8 14.27 -24.54 -9.04
C ALA A 8 14.28 -24.92 -7.56
N LEU A 9 13.30 -24.42 -6.82
CA LEU A 9 13.11 -24.76 -5.41
C LEU A 9 12.70 -26.22 -5.27
N ASN A 10 13.20 -26.88 -4.24
CA ASN A 10 12.68 -28.18 -3.85
C ASN A 10 11.30 -28.03 -3.16
N THR A 11 10.55 -29.13 -3.05
CA THR A 11 9.19 -29.12 -2.52
C THR A 11 9.07 -28.55 -1.10
N GLU A 12 10.08 -28.75 -0.25
CA GLU A 12 10.10 -28.18 1.10
C GLU A 12 10.27 -26.66 1.06
N GLN A 13 11.17 -26.17 0.22
CA GLN A 13 11.40 -24.73 0.00
C GLN A 13 10.16 -24.07 -0.61
N GLU A 14 9.48 -24.72 -1.55
CA GLU A 14 8.22 -24.23 -2.14
C GLU A 14 7.12 -24.11 -1.09
N ASN A 15 6.96 -25.14 -0.23
CA ASN A 15 5.97 -25.12 0.85
C ASN A 15 6.29 -24.00 1.85
N ARG A 16 7.54 -23.85 2.27
CA ARG A 16 7.97 -22.77 3.18
C ARG A 16 7.74 -21.40 2.56
N LEU A 17 8.05 -21.23 1.27
CA LEU A 17 7.81 -19.99 0.54
C LEU A 17 6.31 -19.67 0.46
N ARG A 18 5.47 -20.68 0.22
CA ARG A 18 4.02 -20.52 0.19
C ARG A 18 3.49 -20.05 1.54
N ASP A 19 3.88 -20.71 2.62
CA ASP A 19 3.42 -20.37 3.97
C ASP A 19 3.88 -18.96 4.37
N TRP A 20 5.13 -18.61 4.05
CA TRP A 20 5.64 -17.26 4.24
C TRP A 20 4.84 -16.22 3.46
N LYS A 21 4.57 -16.44 2.16
CA LYS A 21 3.74 -15.53 1.34
C LYS A 21 2.34 -15.35 1.90
N ILE A 22 1.73 -16.42 2.43
CA ILE A 22 0.41 -16.35 3.08
C ILE A 22 0.48 -15.45 4.31
N GLN A 23 1.44 -15.66 5.19
CA GLN A 23 1.60 -14.84 6.40
C GLN A 23 1.90 -13.37 6.07
N THR A 24 2.75 -13.12 5.07
CA THR A 24 3.02 -11.75 4.59
C THR A 24 1.75 -11.08 4.07
N ARG A 25 0.91 -11.80 3.30
CA ARG A 25 -0.37 -11.24 2.82
C ARG A 25 -1.30 -10.88 3.98
N ILE A 26 -1.44 -11.77 4.97
CA ILE A 26 -2.25 -11.50 6.17
C ILE A 26 -1.73 -10.28 6.92
N SER A 27 -0.41 -10.19 7.12
CA SER A 27 0.23 -9.06 7.78
C SER A 27 -0.02 -7.74 7.03
N ASN A 28 0.12 -7.75 5.71
CA ASN A 28 -0.13 -6.58 4.89
C ASN A 28 -1.59 -6.13 4.99
N GLU A 29 -2.55 -7.05 4.88
CA GLU A 29 -3.98 -6.72 5.03
C GLU A 29 -4.31 -6.20 6.43
N SER A 30 -3.73 -6.79 7.47
CA SER A 30 -3.90 -6.34 8.84
C SER A 30 -3.36 -4.91 9.03
N TYR A 31 -2.17 -4.62 8.48
CA TYR A 31 -1.60 -3.27 8.48
C TYR A 31 -2.55 -2.29 7.77
N LEU A 32 -2.93 -2.59 6.53
CA LEU A 32 -3.82 -1.74 5.72
C LEU A 32 -5.17 -1.44 6.40
N ARG A 33 -5.70 -2.35 7.21
CA ARG A 33 -6.95 -2.14 7.96
C ARG A 33 -6.77 -1.37 9.27
N SER A 34 -5.65 -1.56 9.97
CA SER A 34 -5.41 -0.99 11.30
C SER A 34 -4.78 0.41 11.27
N HIS A 35 -4.18 0.78 10.15
CA HIS A 35 -3.36 1.98 10.03
C HIS A 35 -4.07 3.06 9.20
N GLN A 36 -4.51 4.11 9.88
CA GLN A 36 -5.29 5.20 9.29
C GLN A 36 -4.51 5.98 8.20
N GLU A 37 -3.17 5.99 8.25
CA GLU A 37 -2.36 6.72 7.26
C GLU A 37 -2.62 6.25 5.84
N VAL A 38 -2.85 4.95 5.63
CA VAL A 38 -3.08 4.41 4.30
C VAL A 38 -4.47 4.79 3.79
N GLY A 39 -5.47 4.79 4.68
CA GLY A 39 -6.82 5.26 4.36
C GLY A 39 -6.84 6.74 3.97
N VAL A 40 -6.15 7.59 4.72
CA VAL A 40 -6.03 9.03 4.44
C VAL A 40 -5.28 9.27 3.13
N LEU A 41 -4.18 8.57 2.91
CA LEU A 41 -3.40 8.66 1.66
C LEU A 41 -4.24 8.29 0.44
N LEU A 42 -4.92 7.15 0.47
CA LEU A 42 -5.74 6.70 -0.65
C LEU A 42 -6.94 7.60 -0.89
N SER A 43 -7.59 8.09 0.17
CA SER A 43 -8.72 9.01 0.05
C SER A 43 -8.29 10.35 -0.54
N ALA A 44 -7.14 10.89 -0.12
CA ALA A 44 -6.57 12.10 -0.69
C ALA A 44 -6.22 11.90 -2.17
N PHE A 45 -5.61 10.78 -2.55
CA PHE A 45 -5.33 10.47 -3.95
C PHE A 45 -6.59 10.39 -4.80
N ILE A 46 -7.60 9.63 -4.36
CA ILE A 46 -8.88 9.51 -5.09
C ILE A 46 -9.56 10.86 -5.23
N ARG A 47 -9.54 11.70 -4.19
CA ARG A 47 -10.05 13.07 -4.26
C ARG A 47 -9.36 13.87 -5.37
N GLU A 48 -8.03 13.82 -5.45
CA GLU A 48 -7.28 14.54 -6.48
C GLU A 48 -7.57 13.99 -7.90
N VAL A 49 -7.73 12.68 -8.05
CA VAL A 49 -8.13 12.07 -9.33
C VAL A 49 -9.52 12.55 -9.75
N LEU A 50 -10.48 12.59 -8.83
CA LEU A 50 -11.86 13.02 -9.13
C LEU A 50 -11.96 14.51 -9.47
N LEU A 51 -11.11 15.34 -8.86
CA LEU A 51 -11.04 16.78 -9.12
C LEU A 51 -10.37 17.09 -10.45
N ASN A 52 -9.20 16.49 -10.71
CA ASN A 52 -8.39 16.83 -11.88
C ASN A 52 -8.79 16.03 -13.13
N ARG A 53 -9.48 14.89 -12.96
CA ARG A 53 -9.91 13.98 -14.04
C ARG A 53 -8.81 13.75 -15.09
N PRO A 54 -7.62 13.27 -14.69
CA PRO A 54 -6.50 13.10 -15.59
C PRO A 54 -6.82 12.08 -16.68
N GLU A 55 -6.34 12.35 -17.90
CA GLU A 55 -6.48 11.44 -19.04
C GLU A 55 -5.65 10.15 -18.82
N ASN A 56 -4.51 10.26 -18.15
CA ASN A 56 -3.64 9.14 -17.79
C ASN A 56 -3.49 9.01 -16.26
N ILE A 57 -4.29 8.12 -15.67
CA ILE A 57 -4.27 7.86 -14.22
C ILE A 57 -2.93 7.31 -13.73
N ARG A 58 -2.20 6.54 -14.56
CA ARG A 58 -0.94 5.92 -14.14
C ARG A 58 0.18 6.95 -13.97
N GLU A 59 0.27 7.87 -14.92
CA GLU A 59 1.23 8.98 -14.86
C GLU A 59 0.91 9.91 -13.70
N PHE A 60 -0.37 10.26 -13.53
CA PHE A 60 -0.83 11.03 -12.38
C PHE A 60 -0.50 10.35 -11.03
N ALA A 61 -0.68 9.03 -10.94
CA ALA A 61 -0.29 8.27 -9.75
C ALA A 61 1.23 8.32 -9.52
N ALA A 62 2.04 8.18 -10.57
CA ALA A 62 3.49 8.24 -10.45
C ALA A 62 3.94 9.61 -9.91
N GLU A 63 3.43 10.71 -10.47
CA GLU A 63 3.71 12.06 -9.99
C GLU A 63 3.26 12.25 -8.54
N TYR A 64 2.01 11.86 -8.23
CA TYR A 64 1.44 12.02 -6.88
C TYR A 64 2.25 11.25 -5.82
N PHE A 65 2.53 9.97 -6.04
CA PHE A 65 3.20 9.12 -5.05
C PHE A 65 4.73 9.31 -4.98
N THR A 66 5.33 10.00 -5.95
CA THR A 66 6.77 10.35 -5.91
C THR A 66 7.03 11.75 -5.38
N ASP A 67 6.00 12.54 -5.07
CA ASP A 67 6.14 13.83 -4.42
C ASP A 67 6.80 13.68 -3.03
N PRO A 68 8.00 14.26 -2.81
CA PRO A 68 8.71 14.15 -1.53
C PRO A 68 7.97 14.81 -0.36
N THR A 69 7.03 15.71 -0.64
CA THR A 69 6.23 16.41 0.38
C THR A 69 5.00 15.62 0.81
N LEU A 70 4.57 14.62 0.04
CA LEU A 70 3.36 13.84 0.28
C LEU A 70 3.32 13.27 1.70
N ALA A 71 4.42 12.70 2.18
CA ALA A 71 4.49 12.11 3.52
C ALA A 71 4.24 13.15 4.63
N ALA A 72 4.71 14.38 4.46
CA ALA A 72 4.44 15.46 5.42
C ALA A 72 2.97 15.88 5.37
N THR A 73 2.41 16.05 4.16
CA THR A 73 1.01 16.41 3.94
C THR A 73 0.04 15.38 4.53
N ILE A 74 0.30 14.08 4.36
CA ILE A 74 -0.54 13.02 4.95
C ILE A 74 -0.46 13.04 6.48
N ARG A 75 0.73 13.23 7.05
CA ARG A 75 0.88 13.35 8.52
C ARG A 75 0.14 14.55 9.08
N GLU A 76 0.14 15.68 8.37
CA GLU A 76 -0.63 16.86 8.74
C GLU A 76 -2.14 16.59 8.67
N LYS A 77 -2.61 15.98 7.59
CA LYS A 77 -4.02 15.58 7.45
C LYS A 77 -4.48 14.61 8.55
N MET A 78 -3.65 13.64 8.92
CA MET A 78 -3.97 12.74 10.03
C MET A 78 -4.10 13.48 11.37
N ARG A 79 -3.30 14.53 11.60
CA ARG A 79 -3.44 15.36 12.80
C ARG A 79 -4.70 16.21 12.78
N ALA A 80 -5.10 16.70 11.61
CA ALA A 80 -6.32 17.48 11.43
C ALA A 80 -7.58 16.63 11.59
N ASP A 81 -7.59 15.40 11.05
CA ASP A 81 -8.73 14.47 11.14
C ASP A 81 -8.78 13.73 12.49
N GLY A 82 -7.67 13.64 13.22
CA GLY A 82 -7.59 13.03 14.56
C GLY A 82 -8.09 13.90 15.72
N GLY A 83 -8.61 15.11 15.42
CA GLY A 83 -9.15 16.05 16.41
C GLY A 83 -10.54 15.72 16.95
N ASP A 84 -11.25 14.73 16.38
CA ASP A 84 -12.61 14.33 16.79
C ASP A 84 -12.64 13.02 17.60
N SER A 85 -11.53 12.68 18.28
CA SER A 85 -11.48 11.55 19.22
C SER A 85 -11.34 11.99 20.69
N GLU A 86 -11.94 13.12 21.06
CA GLU A 86 -12.33 13.42 22.43
C GLU A 86 -13.84 13.66 22.49
N GLU A 87 -14.63 12.58 22.57
CA GLU A 87 -15.92 12.64 23.24
C GLU A 87 -16.34 11.26 23.77
N GLN A 88 -16.22 11.14 25.10
CA GLN A 88 -16.90 10.24 26.06
C GLN A 88 -16.43 8.77 26.18
#